data_AF-A0A2E0RT92-F1
#
_entry.id   AF-A0A2E0RT92-F1
#
_cell.length_a   1.000
_cell.length_b   1.000
_cell.length_c   1.000
_cell.angle_alpha   90.00
_cell.angle_beta   90.00
_cell.angle_gamma   90.00
#
_symmetry.space_group_name_H-M   'P 1'
#
loop_
_entity.id
_entity.type
_entity.pdbx_description
1 polymer ?
#
loop_
_entity_poly.entity_id
_entity_poly.type
_entity_poly.pdbx_seq_one_letter_code
_entity_poly.pdbx_strand_id
1 'polypeptide(L)'
;MPDCNETIRELDAYLDGELSDELRGHIHGHLSDCMDCLQAFDFHAELKAAIRRKCSNDEVPPGLLAKIESCFATDFDGDGVIGAPDQP
;
A
#
# COMPACT_ATOMS: atom_id res chain seq x y z
N MET A 1 -27.32 10.32 2.72
CA MET A 1 -26.51 10.12 3.94
C MET A 1 -25.25 10.95 3.78
N PRO A 2 -25.03 11.97 4.64
CA PRO A 2 -23.92 12.92 4.48
C PRO A 2 -22.53 12.28 4.58
N ASP A 3 -22.45 11.09 5.20
CA ASP A 3 -21.21 10.41 5.57
C ASP A 3 -20.62 9.50 4.48
N CYS A 4 -21.45 8.97 3.58
CA CYS A 4 -20.99 8.03 2.55
C CYS A 4 -20.04 8.69 1.53
N ASN A 5 -20.31 9.94 1.13
CA ASN A 5 -19.45 10.62 0.15
C ASN A 5 -18.05 10.89 0.73
N GLU A 6 -17.98 11.23 2.01
CA GLU A 6 -16.73 11.42 2.73
C GLU A 6 -15.98 10.11 2.90
N THR A 7 -16.66 9.04 3.34
CA THR A 7 -16.10 7.69 3.44
C THR A 7 -15.50 7.22 2.11
N ILE A 8 -16.19 7.45 0.98
CA ILE A 8 -15.70 7.06 -0.35
C ILE A 8 -14.47 7.88 -0.77
N ARG A 9 -14.39 9.17 -0.41
CA ARG A 9 -13.23 10.01 -0.74
C ARG A 9 -11.99 9.59 0.03
N GLU A 10 -12.16 9.23 1.30
CA GLU A 10 -11.06 8.83 2.19
C GLU A 10 -10.73 7.33 2.09
N LEU A 11 -11.44 6.58 1.25
CA LEU A 11 -11.34 5.12 1.17
C LEU A 11 -9.96 4.63 0.73
N ASP A 12 -9.35 5.32 -0.23
CA ASP A 12 -8.01 4.96 -0.73
C ASP A 12 -6.95 5.23 0.34
N ALA A 13 -6.98 6.40 1.00
CA ALA A 13 -6.10 6.72 2.13
C ALA A 13 -6.30 5.76 3.32
N TYR A 14 -7.54 5.32 3.57
CA TYR A 14 -7.85 4.27 4.55
C TYR A 14 -7.17 2.94 4.18
N LEU A 15 -7.23 2.54 2.90
CA LEU A 15 -6.58 1.33 2.39
C LEU A 15 -5.05 1.42 2.40
N ASP A 16 -4.47 2.60 2.24
CA ASP A 16 -3.02 2.85 2.35
C ASP A 16 -2.54 2.98 3.80
N GLY A 17 -3.46 3.16 4.75
CA GLY A 17 -3.13 3.35 6.15
C GLY A 17 -2.57 4.74 6.46
N GLU A 18 -2.87 5.72 5.61
CA GLU A 18 -2.38 7.10 5.70
C GLU A 18 -3.28 8.01 6.53
N LEU A 19 -4.39 7.48 7.05
CA LEU A 19 -5.33 8.23 7.89
C LEU A 19 -4.89 8.25 9.35
N SER A 20 -5.27 9.33 10.06
CA SER A 20 -5.15 9.40 11.51
C SER A 20 -6.02 8.33 12.19
N ASP A 21 -5.64 7.93 13.40
CA ASP A 21 -6.38 6.91 14.17
C ASP A 21 -7.86 7.29 14.38
N GLU A 22 -8.12 8.59 14.59
CA GLU A 22 -9.48 9.13 14.75
C GLU A 22 -10.32 8.93 13.49
N LEU A 23 -9.80 9.34 12.33
CA LEU A 23 -10.51 9.25 11.06
C LEU A 23 -10.64 7.79 10.59
N ARG A 24 -9.63 6.96 10.86
CA ARG A 24 -9.68 5.51 10.66
C ARG A 24 -10.82 4.88 11.45
N GLY A 25 -11.00 5.26 12.71
CA GLY A 25 -12.11 4.79 13.55
C GLY A 25 -13.48 5.21 13.00
N HIS A 26 -13.60 6.45 12.52
CA HIS A 26 -14.82 6.96 11.90
C HIS A 26 -15.22 6.16 10.66
N ILE A 27 -14.29 6.00 9.71
CA ILE A 27 -14.53 5.22 8.48
C ILE A 27 -14.85 3.76 8.81
N HIS A 28 -14.14 3.16 9.76
CA HIS A 28 -14.40 1.78 10.17
C HIS A 28 -15.82 1.59 10.74
N GLY A 29 -16.28 2.55 11.55
CA GLY A 29 -17.66 2.60 12.02
C GLY A 29 -18.65 2.70 10.85
N HIS A 30 -18.41 3.61 9.91
CA HIS A 30 -19.28 3.76 8.74
C HIS A 30 -19.35 2.50 7.87
N LEU A 31 -18.23 1.85 7.61
CA LEU A 31 -18.17 0.60 6.84
C LEU A 31 -18.91 -0.55 7.53
N SER A 32 -19.00 -0.53 8.86
CA SER A 32 -19.75 -1.53 9.64
C SER A 32 -21.26 -1.33 9.54
N ASP A 33 -21.71 -0.09 9.41
CA ASP A 33 -23.13 0.28 9.40
C ASP A 33 -23.71 0.47 7.98
N CYS A 34 -22.86 0.66 6.96
CA CYS A 34 -23.26 0.96 5.58
C CYS A 34 -22.77 -0.11 4.59
N MET A 35 -23.69 -0.95 4.12
CA MET A 35 -23.39 -2.00 3.12
C MET A 35 -22.89 -1.44 1.78
N ASP A 36 -23.44 -0.31 1.31
CA ASP A 36 -23.01 0.28 0.04
C ASP A 36 -21.53 0.71 0.09
N CYS A 37 -21.10 1.32 1.21
CA CYS A 37 -19.70 1.70 1.40
C CYS A 37 -18.80 0.48 1.65
N LEU A 38 -19.30 -0.55 2.32
CA LEU A 38 -18.57 -1.81 2.49
C LEU A 38 -18.31 -2.50 1.14
N GLN A 39 -19.29 -2.52 0.24
CA GLN A 39 -19.11 -3.07 -1.10
C GLN A 39 -18.10 -2.26 -1.92
N ALA A 40 -18.11 -0.93 -1.80
CA ALA A 40 -17.11 -0.08 -2.43
C ALA A 40 -15.71 -0.34 -1.88
N PHE A 41 -15.58 -0.50 -0.55
CA PHE A 41 -14.33 -0.90 0.10
C PHE A 41 -13.80 -2.22 -0.45
N ASP A 42 -14.62 -3.27 -0.51
CA ASP A 42 -14.21 -4.58 -0.99
C ASP A 42 -13.69 -4.52 -2.44
N PHE A 43 -14.38 -3.76 -3.29
CA PHE A 43 -13.95 -3.54 -4.67
C PHE A 43 -12.60 -2.82 -4.76
N HIS A 44 -12.41 -1.72 -4.03
CA HIS A 44 -11.15 -0.98 -4.02
C HIS A 44 -10.00 -1.83 -3.46
N ALA A 45 -10.25 -2.62 -2.40
CA ALA A 45 -9.27 -3.52 -1.81
C ALA A 45 -8.85 -4.63 -2.81
N GLU A 46 -9.81 -5.23 -3.51
CA GLU A 46 -9.53 -6.23 -4.54
C GLU A 46 -8.76 -5.63 -5.72
N LEU A 47 -9.16 -4.45 -6.19
CA LEU A 47 -8.48 -3.73 -7.26
C LEU A 47 -7.02 -3.43 -6.89
N LYS A 48 -6.79 -2.90 -5.68
CA LYS A 48 -5.45 -2.63 -5.16
C LYS A 48 -4.61 -3.91 -5.08
N ALA A 49 -5.19 -5.00 -4.61
CA ALA A 49 -4.52 -6.31 -4.56
C ALA A 49 -4.18 -6.82 -5.98
N ALA A 50 -5.07 -6.66 -6.95
CA ALA A 50 -4.85 -7.07 -8.33
C ALA A 50 -3.73 -6.24 -9.00
N ILE A 51 -3.71 -4.92 -8.79
CA ILE A 51 -2.64 -4.04 -9.26
C ILE A 51 -1.31 -4.47 -8.65
N ARG A 52 -1.26 -4.65 -7.32
CA ARG A 52 -0.05 -5.13 -6.64
C ARG A 52 0.45 -6.45 -7.23
N ARG A 53 -0.42 -7.45 -7.42
CA ARG A 53 -0.04 -8.74 -8.02
C ARG A 53 0.57 -8.60 -9.41
N LYS A 54 0.05 -7.68 -10.24
CA LYS A 54 0.60 -7.42 -11.57
C LYS A 54 1.95 -6.71 -11.50
N CYS A 55 2.06 -5.66 -10.68
CA CYS A 55 3.28 -4.86 -10.57
C CYS A 55 4.39 -5.54 -9.76
N SER A 56 4.07 -6.50 -8.89
CA SER A 56 5.06 -7.24 -8.10
C SER A 56 5.74 -8.39 -8.85
N ASN A 57 5.29 -8.72 -10.07
CA ASN A 57 5.94 -9.71 -10.94
C ASN A 57 6.90 -9.07 -11.96
N ASP A 58 7.01 -7.74 -11.98
CA ASP A 58 8.02 -7.07 -12.80
C ASP A 58 9.39 -7.26 -12.14
N GLU A 59 10.33 -7.81 -12.89
CA GLU A 59 11.70 -7.98 -12.45
C GLU A 59 12.30 -6.61 -12.15
N VAL A 60 12.76 -6.41 -10.91
CA VAL A 60 13.39 -5.16 -10.50
C VAL A 60 14.65 -4.96 -11.35
N PRO A 61 14.92 -3.76 -11.90
CA PRO A 61 16.09 -3.55 -12.71
C PRO A 61 17.37 -3.99 -11.98
N PRO A 62 18.26 -4.75 -12.65
CA PRO A 62 19.47 -5.24 -12.02
C PRO A 62 20.31 -4.07 -11.49
N GLY A 63 20.78 -4.19 -10.25
CA GLY A 63 21.56 -3.16 -9.55
C GLY A 63 20.76 -1.96 -9.03
N LEU A 64 19.42 -1.96 -9.08
CA LEU A 64 18.62 -0.93 -8.39
C LEU A 64 18.75 -1.05 -6.87
N LEU A 65 18.67 -2.28 -6.32
CA LEU A 65 18.88 -2.54 -4.89
C LEU A 65 20.26 -2.04 -4.44
N ALA A 66 21.31 -2.45 -5.14
CA ALA A 66 22.68 -1.99 -4.88
C ALA A 66 22.82 -0.45 -4.83
N LYS A 67 22.13 0.27 -5.72
CA LYS A 67 22.12 1.75 -5.70
C LYS A 67 21.38 2.31 -4.47
N ILE A 68 20.25 1.70 -4.10
CA ILE A 68 19.47 2.10 -2.93
C ILE A 68 20.31 1.87 -1.66
N GLU A 69 20.94 0.72 -1.52
CA GLU A 69 21.84 0.40 -0.41
C GLU A 69 23.01 1.37 -0.34
N SER A 70 23.64 1.69 -1.48
CA SER A 70 24.72 2.68 -1.53
C SER A 70 24.26 4.07 -1.08
N CYS A 71 23.03 4.48 -1.43
CA CYS A 71 22.47 5.76 -1.03
C CYS A 71 22.13 5.83 0.48
N PHE A 72 21.61 4.74 1.05
CA PHE A 72 21.15 4.69 2.44
C PHE A 72 22.16 4.09 3.42
N ALA A 73 23.30 3.60 2.93
CA ALA A 73 24.31 2.87 3.71
C ALA A 73 23.68 1.76 4.58
N THR A 74 22.66 1.10 4.05
CA THR A 74 21.86 0.08 4.73
C THR A 74 21.82 -1.16 3.84
N ASP A 75 22.00 -2.33 4.46
CA ASP A 75 21.87 -3.64 3.83
C ASP A 75 20.39 -4.03 3.80
N PHE A 76 19.77 -4.04 2.61
CA PHE A 76 18.33 -4.30 2.46
C PHE A 76 18.03 -5.75 2.11
N ASP A 77 18.97 -6.47 1.51
CA ASP A 77 18.82 -7.89 1.15
C ASP A 77 19.38 -8.86 2.22
N GLY A 78 20.19 -8.37 3.15
CA GLY A 78 20.76 -9.11 4.26
C GLY A 78 22.03 -9.90 3.92
N ASP A 79 22.70 -9.59 2.79
CA ASP A 79 23.89 -10.30 2.34
C ASP A 79 25.18 -9.86 3.06
N GLY A 80 25.12 -8.77 3.84
CA GLY A 80 26.23 -8.19 4.58
C GLY A 80 27.15 -7.28 3.75
N VAL A 81 26.78 -6.93 2.53
CA VAL A 81 27.56 -6.13 1.58
C VAL A 81 26.73 -4.99 0.99
N ILE A 82 26.99 -3.77 1.47
CA ILE A 82 26.28 -2.58 0.99
C ILE A 82 26.67 -2.25 -0.46
N GLY A 83 25.72 -2.33 -1.39
CA GLY A 83 25.86 -1.81 -2.74
C GLY A 83 26.61 -2.73 -3.71
N ALA A 84 26.72 -4.02 -3.39
CA ALA A 84 27.16 -5.00 -4.38
C ALA A 84 26.04 -5.21 -5.42
N PRO A 85 26.34 -5.19 -6.73
CA PRO A 85 25.36 -5.56 -7.73
C PRO A 85 24.98 -7.03 -7.56
N ASP A 86 23.68 -7.28 -7.39
CA ASP A 86 23.08 -8.61 -7.40
C ASP A 86 23.60 -9.39 -8.63
N GLN A 87 24.43 -10.42 -8.40
CA GLN A 87 25.01 -11.21 -9.47
C GLN A 87 23.99 -12.26 -9.93
N PRO A 88 23.81 -12.47 -11.24
CA PRO A 88 22.85 -13.45 -11.76
C PRO A 88 23.19 -14.89 -11.37
#